data_AF-A0A449IHW8-F1
#
_entry.id   AF-A0A449IHW8-F1
#
_cell.length_a   1.000
_cell.length_b   1.000
_cell.length_c   1.000
_cell.angle_alpha   90.00
_cell.angle_beta   90.00
_cell.angle_gamma   90.00
#
_symmetry.space_group_name_H-M   'P 1'
#
loop_
_entity.id
_entity.type
_entity.pdbx_description
1 polymer ?
#
loop_
_entity_poly.entity_id
_entity_poly.type
_entity_poly.pdbx_seq_one_letter_code
_entity_poly.pdbx_strand_id
1 'polypeptide(L)'
;MKRAIELETLQTLVETGAAREFRVLREGEVWRLELRLGSKWLPVSSRREPVRVWRSLTAVGRFCEGQGIQDPDGRALIPPIRYTQS
;
A
#
# COMPACT_ATOMS: atom_id res chain seq x y z
N MET A 1 -16.74 -9.68 -6.11
CA MET A 1 -15.52 -9.97 -5.32
C MET A 1 -14.54 -8.82 -5.48
N LYS A 2 -14.28 -8.03 -4.44
CA LYS A 2 -13.17 -7.05 -4.47
C LYS A 2 -11.88 -7.85 -4.49
N ARG A 3 -11.10 -7.78 -5.58
CA ARG A 3 -9.77 -8.39 -5.65
C ARG A 3 -8.86 -7.56 -4.75
N ALA A 4 -8.50 -8.09 -3.59
CA ALA A 4 -7.50 -7.52 -2.71
C ALA A 4 -6.19 -8.31 -2.85
N ILE A 5 -5.06 -7.69 -2.53
CA ILE A 5 -3.75 -8.32 -2.51
C ILE A 5 -3.50 -8.86 -1.11
N GLU A 6 -3.17 -10.14 -0.98
CA GLU A 6 -2.75 -10.72 0.30
C GLU A 6 -1.34 -10.25 0.68
N LEU A 7 -1.05 -10.25 1.99
CA LEU A 7 0.22 -9.74 2.50
C LEU A 7 1.44 -10.50 1.96
N GLU A 8 1.35 -11.81 1.85
CA GLU A 8 2.43 -12.65 1.31
C GLU A 8 2.66 -12.32 -0.17
N THR A 9 1.58 -12.16 -0.96
CA THR A 9 1.69 -11.72 -2.36
C THR A 9 2.25 -10.31 -2.48
N LEU A 10 1.87 -9.39 -1.59
CA LEU A 10 2.41 -8.04 -1.56
C LEU A 10 3.93 -8.06 -1.38
N GLN A 11 4.45 -8.86 -0.43
CA GLN A 11 5.89 -8.99 -0.21
C GLN A 11 6.60 -9.47 -1.45
N THR A 12 6.13 -10.56 -2.06
CA THR A 12 6.73 -11.06 -3.30
C THR A 12 6.77 -9.99 -4.39
N LEU A 13 5.68 -9.23 -4.58
CA LEU A 13 5.63 -8.20 -5.61
C LEU A 13 6.57 -7.02 -5.34
N VAL A 14 6.78 -6.66 -4.07
CA VAL A 14 7.76 -5.63 -3.68
C VAL A 14 9.18 -6.16 -3.89
N GLU A 15 9.48 -7.38 -3.42
CA GLU A 15 10.79 -8.02 -3.54
C GLU A 15 11.22 -8.19 -5.01
N THR A 16 10.29 -8.57 -5.90
CA THR A 16 10.57 -8.72 -7.33
C THR A 16 10.55 -7.40 -8.11
N GLY A 17 10.27 -6.25 -7.47
CA GLY A 17 10.14 -4.96 -8.13
C GLY A 17 8.94 -4.85 -9.10
N ALA A 18 7.96 -5.74 -8.95
CA ALA A 18 6.74 -5.73 -9.76
C ALA A 18 5.72 -4.70 -9.22
N ALA A 19 5.77 -4.41 -7.93
CA ALA A 19 4.96 -3.39 -7.28
C ALA A 19 5.67 -2.04 -7.26
N ARG A 20 5.31 -1.16 -8.20
CA ARG A 20 6.01 0.12 -8.41
C ARG A 20 5.22 1.36 -8.01
N GLU A 21 3.90 1.25 -8.00
CA GLU A 21 3.00 2.37 -7.70
C GLU A 21 2.09 2.01 -6.54
N PHE A 22 2.11 2.88 -5.52
CA PHE A 22 1.29 2.76 -4.32
C PHE A 22 0.52 4.05 -4.10
N ARG A 23 -0.63 3.93 -3.43
CA ARG A 23 -1.37 5.09 -2.92
C ARG A 23 -2.02 4.78 -1.60
N VAL A 24 -2.14 5.82 -0.77
CA VAL A 24 -2.88 5.77 0.48
C VAL A 24 -4.14 6.61 0.32
N LEU A 25 -5.29 6.01 0.62
CA LEU A 25 -6.59 6.67 0.54
C LEU A 25 -7.23 6.75 1.92
N ARG A 26 -7.87 7.88 2.22
CA ARG A 26 -8.73 8.03 3.40
C ARG A 26 -10.12 7.47 3.10
N GLU A 27 -10.65 6.67 4.01
CA GLU A 27 -12.01 6.13 3.98
C GLU A 27 -12.65 6.42 5.35
N GLY A 28 -13.39 7.52 5.45
CA GLY A 28 -13.89 8.04 6.73
C GLY A 28 -12.75 8.37 7.69
N GLU A 29 -12.73 7.72 8.85
CA GLU A 29 -11.73 7.92 9.91
C GLU A 29 -10.55 6.95 9.81
N VAL A 30 -10.48 6.15 8.74
CA VAL A 30 -9.39 5.19 8.53
C VAL A 30 -8.70 5.43 7.19
N TRP A 31 -7.55 4.78 7.05
CA TRP A 31 -6.69 4.83 5.88
C TRP A 31 -6.57 3.42 5.30
N ARG A 32 -6.44 3.33 3.98
CA ARG A 32 -6.12 2.08 3.29
C ARG A 32 -4.98 2.27 2.31
N LEU A 33 -4.20 1.21 2.14
CA LEU A 33 -3.10 1.14 1.17
C LEU A 33 -3.58 0.37 -0.06
N GLU A 34 -3.28 0.90 -1.24
CA GLU A 34 -3.52 0.22 -2.50
C GLU A 34 -2.25 0.17 -3.34
N LEU A 35 -2.09 -0.96 -4.02
CA LEU A 35 -1.06 -1.23 -5.02
C LEU A 35 -1.69 -1.15 -6.41
N ARG A 36 -0.97 -0.59 -7.38
CA ARG A 36 -1.35 -0.71 -8.79
C ARG A 36 -0.81 -2.00 -9.39
N LEU A 37 -1.71 -2.82 -9.94
CA LEU A 37 -1.38 -3.92 -10.85
C LEU A 37 -2.01 -3.67 -12.22
N GLY A 38 -1.16 -3.44 -13.21
CA GLY A 38 -1.58 -3.01 -14.55
C GLY A 38 -2.37 -1.70 -14.50
N SER A 39 -3.64 -1.75 -14.90
CA SER A 39 -4.55 -0.59 -14.88
C SER A 39 -5.41 -0.47 -13.62
N LYS A 40 -5.29 -1.42 -12.67
CA LYS A 40 -6.16 -1.49 -11.49
C LYS A 40 -5.42 -1.17 -10.21
N TRP A 41 -6.10 -0.46 -9.33
CA TRP A 41 -5.69 -0.29 -7.93
C TRP A 41 -6.37 -1.35 -7.09
N LEU A 42 -5.58 -2.11 -6.34
CA LEU A 42 -6.05 -3.22 -5.52
C LEU A 42 -5.68 -2.94 -4.06
N PRO A 43 -6.64 -3.01 -3.13
CA PRO A 43 -6.36 -2.80 -1.72
C PRO A 43 -5.54 -3.95 -1.16
N VAL A 44 -4.71 -3.64 -0.17
CA VAL A 44 -4.04 -4.65 0.64
C VAL A 44 -5.05 -5.25 1.61
N SER A 45 -5.07 -6.58 1.72
CA SER A 45 -5.87 -7.34 2.68
C SER A 45 -5.00 -7.86 3.83
N SER A 46 -5.64 -8.40 4.85
CA SER A 46 -4.98 -9.18 5.89
C SER A 46 -5.63 -10.56 5.98
N ARG A 47 -4.98 -11.50 6.68
CA ARG A 47 -5.56 -12.83 6.92
C ARG A 47 -6.95 -12.79 7.59
N ARG A 48 -7.26 -11.71 8.32
CA ARG A 48 -8.52 -11.56 9.07
C ARG A 48 -9.49 -10.59 8.43
N GLU A 49 -9.01 -9.70 7.56
CA GLU A 49 -9.80 -8.59 7.02
C GLU A 49 -9.64 -8.51 5.50
N PRO A 50 -10.76 -8.46 4.75
CA PRO A 50 -10.74 -8.43 3.28
C PRO A 50 -10.09 -7.15 2.73
N VAL A 51 -10.08 -6.07 3.50
CA VAL A 51 -9.30 -4.86 3.25
C VAL A 51 -8.67 -4.46 4.57
N ARG A 52 -7.35 -4.34 4.60
CA ARG A 52 -6.63 -3.85 5.76
C ARG A 52 -6.79 -2.34 5.85
N VAL A 53 -7.16 -1.86 7.03
CA VAL A 53 -7.30 -0.44 7.31
C VAL A 53 -6.44 -0.03 8.51
N TRP A 54 -6.06 1.24 8.54
CA TRP A 54 -5.23 1.82 9.59
C TRP A 54 -5.89 3.07 10.15
N ARG A 55 -5.74 3.33 11.46
CA ARG A 55 -6.33 4.50 12.11
C ARG A 55 -5.54 5.80 11.89
N SER A 56 -4.32 5.72 11.35
CA SER A 56 -3.48 6.90 11.10
C SER A 56 -2.52 6.67 9.94
N LEU A 57 -2.11 7.75 9.28
CA LEU A 57 -1.07 7.73 8.24
C LEU A 57 0.27 7.22 8.76
N THR A 58 0.62 7.54 10.01
CA THR A 58 1.84 7.03 10.66
C THR A 58 1.85 5.50 10.72
N ALA A 59 0.71 4.88 11.01
CA ALA A 59 0.60 3.41 11.05
C ALA A 59 0.70 2.79 9.65
N VAL A 60 0.22 3.48 8.61
CA VAL A 60 0.45 3.08 7.21
C VAL A 60 1.94 3.21 6.85
N GLY A 61 2.59 4.31 7.24
CA GLY A 61 4.03 4.55 7.02
C GLY A 61 4.89 3.42 7.58
N ARG A 62 4.71 3.10 8.86
CA ARG A 62 5.44 2.00 9.51
C ARG A 62 5.20 0.63 8.85
N PHE A 63 3.98 0.41 8.37
CA PHE A 63 3.67 -0.80 7.62
C PHE A 63 4.47 -0.83 6.31
N CYS A 64 4.44 0.25 5.53
CA CYS A 64 5.20 0.35 4.28
C CYS A 64 6.70 0.16 4.48
N GLU A 65 7.30 0.81 5.49
CA GLU A 65 8.71 0.63 5.86
C GLU A 65 9.04 -0.85 6.13
N GLY A 66 8.20 -1.53 6.91
CA GLY A 66 8.36 -2.95 7.19
C GLY A 66 8.13 -3.87 5.99
N GLN A 67 7.56 -3.37 4.89
CA GLN A 67 7.41 -4.12 3.63
C GLN A 67 8.46 -3.72 2.59
N GLY A 68 9.40 -2.82 2.89
CA GLY A 68 10.36 -2.30 1.91
C GLY A 68 9.76 -1.30 0.90
N ILE A 69 8.56 -0.79 1.18
CA ILE A 69 7.91 0.24 0.36
C ILE A 69 8.40 1.60 0.84
N GLN A 70 9.23 2.24 0.02
CA GLN A 70 9.84 3.52 0.35
C GLN A 70 9.44 4.61 -0.65
N ASP A 71 9.32 5.83 -0.13
CA ASP A 71 9.25 7.05 -0.91
C ASP A 71 10.62 7.28 -1.58
N PRO A 72 10.69 7.58 -2.90
CA PRO A 72 11.95 7.88 -3.59
C PRO A 72 12.72 9.04 -2.94
N ASP A 73 12.03 9.96 -2.27
CA ASP A 73 12.59 11.14 -1.61
C ASP A 73 12.76 10.96 -0.09
N GLY A 74 12.48 9.76 0.46
CA GLY A 74 12.61 9.48 1.90
C GLY A 74 11.63 10.27 2.80
N ARG A 75 10.56 10.85 2.23
CA ARG A 75 9.56 11.62 2.97
C ARG A 75 8.45 10.71 3.50
N ALA A 76 7.87 11.08 4.64
CA ALA A 76 6.72 10.39 5.21
C ALA A 76 5.54 10.39 4.21
N LEU A 77 4.77 9.30 4.18
CA LEU A 77 3.60 9.12 3.32
C LEU A 77 2.55 10.20 3.58
N ILE A 78 2.59 11.30 2.82
CA ILE A 78 1.55 12.33 2.81
C ILE A 78 0.66 12.07 1.58
N PRO A 79 -0.63 11.76 1.75
CA PRO A 79 -1.56 11.62 0.62
C PRO A 79 -1.84 12.98 -0.03
N PRO A 80 -2.08 13.05 -1.36
CA PRO A 80 -2.11 11.96 -2.34
C PRO A 80 -0.87 12.00 -3.24
N ILE A 81 0.30 11.62 -2.73
CA ILE A 81 1.48 11.52 -3.60
C ILE A 81 1.41 10.19 -4.37
N ARG A 82 1.52 10.28 -5.70
CA ARG A 82 1.71 9.12 -6.59
C ARG A 82 3.18 8.76 -6.56
N TYR A 83 3.52 7.55 -6.14
CA TYR A 83 4.89 7.06 -6.18
C TYR A 83 5.17 6.37 -7.50
N THR A 84 6.18 6.84 -8.22
CA THR A 84 6.79 6.13 -9.35
C THR A 84 8.22 5.78 -8.94
N GLN A 85 8.55 4.49 -8.82
CA GLN A 85 9.96 4.10 -8.76
C GLN A 85 10.58 4.32 -10.16
N SER A 86 11.62 5.17 -10.22
CA SER A 86 12.45 5.37 -11.41
C SER A 86 13.51 4.30 -11.54
#